data_AF-A0A527GK71-F1
#
_entry.id   AF-A0A527GK71-F1
#
_cell.length_a   1.000
_cell.length_b   1.000
_cell.length_c   1.000
_cell.angle_alpha   90.00
_cell.angle_beta   90.00
_cell.angle_gamma   90.00
#
_symmetry.space_group_name_H-M   'P 1'
#
loop_
_entity.id
_entity.type
_entity.pdbx_description
1 polymer ?
#
loop_
_entity_poly.entity_id
_entity_poly.type
_entity_poly.pdbx_seq_one_letter_code
_entity_poly.pdbx_strand_id
1 'polypeptide(L)'
;GNFLQREVDGYEAPVCILTAPAAKALSGVQKATTAEGLTLIVFDCYRPARAVADMVRWTRQCGPPDPQWYPTVERGDLIAEGYVGELSSRSRGSTVDLAVAELDKT
;
A
#
# COMPACT_ATOMS: atom_id res chain seq x y z
N GLY A 1 6.90 8.84 1.11
CA GLY A 1 6.15 9.36 -0.05
C GLY A 1 5.43 8.21 -0.73
N ASN A 2 4.72 8.46 -1.84
CA ASN A 2 4.10 7.43 -2.67
C ASN A 2 4.39 7.70 -4.16
N PHE A 3 4.06 6.74 -5.03
CA PHE A 3 4.36 6.80 -6.46
C PHE A 3 3.59 7.89 -7.24
N LEU A 4 2.51 8.47 -6.70
CA LEU A 4 1.84 9.64 -7.29
C LEU A 4 2.59 10.94 -7.00
N GLN A 5 3.54 10.93 -6.05
CA GLN A 5 4.28 12.10 -5.53
C GLN A 5 3.38 13.22 -4.98
N ARG A 6 2.14 12.88 -4.60
CA ARG A 6 1.18 13.76 -3.92
C ARG A 6 0.27 12.92 -3.03
N GLU A 7 -0.51 13.57 -2.18
CA GLU A 7 -1.57 12.88 -1.46
C GLU A 7 -2.55 12.23 -2.45
N VAL A 8 -2.95 10.99 -2.13
CA VAL A 8 -3.90 10.22 -2.92
C VAL A 8 -5.29 10.55 -2.44
N ASP A 9 -6.20 10.83 -3.37
CA ASP A 9 -7.58 11.20 -3.03
C ASP A 9 -8.24 10.14 -2.14
N GLY A 10 -8.74 10.59 -1.00
CA GLY A 10 -9.50 9.78 -0.06
C GLY A 10 -8.76 9.22 1.14
N TYR A 11 -7.43 9.37 1.20
CA TYR A 11 -6.70 9.22 2.45
C TYR A 11 -6.70 10.56 3.20
N GLU A 12 -7.61 10.70 4.16
CA GLU A 12 -7.80 11.95 4.91
C GLU A 12 -6.90 12.05 6.15
N ALA A 13 -6.28 10.94 6.56
CA ALA A 13 -5.37 10.88 7.70
C ALA A 13 -4.38 9.71 7.52
N PRO A 14 -3.18 9.79 8.15
CA PRO A 14 -2.17 8.73 8.11
C PRO A 14 -2.53 7.59 9.07
N VAL A 15 -3.68 6.96 8.86
CA VAL A 15 -4.22 5.89 9.71
C VAL A 15 -4.48 4.62 8.90
N CYS A 16 -4.10 3.49 9.47
CA CYS A 16 -4.45 2.19 8.93
C CYS A 16 -5.84 1.77 9.42
N ILE A 17 -6.79 1.61 8.51
CA ILE A 17 -8.13 1.10 8.81
C ILE A 17 -8.23 -0.33 8.31
N LEU A 18 -8.64 -1.25 9.18
CA LEU A 18 -8.86 -2.66 8.88
C LEU A 18 -10.19 -3.13 9.45
N THR A 19 -10.75 -4.19 8.88
CA THR A 19 -11.84 -4.92 9.54
C THR A 19 -11.33 -5.52 10.86
N ALA A 20 -12.21 -5.66 11.85
CA ALA A 20 -11.83 -6.21 13.15
C ALA A 20 -11.16 -7.60 13.05
N PRO A 21 -11.63 -8.54 12.20
CA PRO A 21 -10.94 -9.82 12.01
C PRO A 21 -9.51 -9.65 11.45
N ALA A 22 -9.32 -8.78 10.45
CA ALA A 22 -8.00 -8.54 9.87
C ALA A 22 -7.05 -7.87 10.87
N ALA A 23 -7.53 -6.89 11.65
CA ALA A 23 -6.74 -6.26 12.72
C ALA A 23 -6.30 -7.27 13.79
N LYS A 24 -7.19 -8.19 14.18
CA LYS A 24 -6.86 -9.26 15.14
C LYS A 24 -5.82 -10.23 14.58
N ALA A 25 -5.94 -10.61 13.31
CA ALA A 25 -4.96 -11.46 12.64
C ALA A 25 -3.59 -10.77 12.55
N LEU A 26 -3.55 -9.50 12.14
CA LEU A 26 -2.32 -8.71 12.05
C LEU A 26 -1.63 -8.58 13.42
N SER A 27 -2.38 -8.38 14.50
CA SER A 27 -1.82 -8.40 15.85
C SER A 27 -1.19 -9.75 16.22
N GLY A 28 -1.78 -10.86 15.76
CA GLY A 28 -1.20 -12.19 15.91
C GLY A 28 0.13 -12.33 15.18
N VAL A 29 0.21 -11.86 13.93
CA VAL A 29 1.45 -11.86 13.14
C VAL A 29 2.53 -11.01 13.82
N GLN A 30 2.20 -9.79 14.25
CA GLN A 30 3.16 -8.93 14.97
C GLN A 30 3.76 -9.64 16.19
N LYS A 31 2.93 -10.31 17.00
CA LYS A 31 3.42 -11.04 18.18
C LYS A 31 4.37 -12.18 17.81
N ALA A 32 4.05 -12.93 16.75
CA ALA A 32 4.91 -14.01 16.27
C ALA A 32 6.25 -13.46 15.75
N THR A 33 6.20 -12.42 14.90
CA THR A 33 7.39 -11.77 14.34
C THR A 33 8.27 -11.12 15.42
N THR A 34 7.67 -10.52 16.45
CA THR A 34 8.43 -9.98 17.60
C THR A 34 9.15 -11.05 18.42
N ALA A 35 8.61 -12.26 18.53
CA ALA A 35 9.32 -13.37 19.17
C ALA A 35 10.60 -13.78 18.44
N GLU A 36 10.71 -13.43 17.15
CA GLU A 36 11.89 -13.65 16.31
C GLU A 36 12.85 -12.45 16.29
N GLY A 37 12.61 -11.41 17.11
CA GLY A 37 13.43 -10.20 17.11
C GLY A 37 13.19 -9.29 15.90
N LEU A 38 12.00 -9.38 15.30
CA LEU A 38 11.59 -8.61 14.13
C LEU A 38 10.34 -7.76 14.44
N THR A 39 10.01 -6.81 13.57
CA THR A 39 8.80 -5.99 13.66
C THR A 39 8.16 -5.77 12.29
N LEU A 40 6.89 -5.35 12.27
CA LEU A 40 6.18 -5.03 11.03
C LEU A 40 6.20 -3.52 10.78
N ILE A 41 6.42 -3.15 9.52
CA ILE A 41 6.20 -1.79 9.01
C ILE A 41 4.95 -1.84 8.13
N VAL A 42 3.93 -1.05 8.48
CA VAL A 42 2.66 -1.01 7.73
C VAL A 42 2.66 0.17 6.78
N PHE A 43 2.37 -0.09 5.50
CA PHE A 43 2.34 0.94 4.45
C PHE A 43 0.93 1.35 4.04
N ASP A 44 0.02 0.38 3.85
CA ASP A 44 -1.35 0.65 3.40
C ASP A 44 -2.32 -0.43 3.88
N CYS A 45 -3.59 -0.03 4.10
CA CYS A 45 -4.65 -0.88 4.63
C CYS A 45 -5.93 -0.70 3.78
N TYR A 46 -7.06 -0.33 4.39
CA TYR A 46 -8.26 0.02 3.62
C TYR A 46 -7.97 1.15 2.63
N ARG A 47 -8.28 0.87 1.36
CA ARG A 47 -8.16 1.83 0.26
C ARG A 47 -9.56 2.22 -0.25
N PRO A 48 -10.01 3.47 -0.03
CA PRO A 48 -11.29 3.93 -0.57
C PRO A 48 -11.36 3.76 -2.10
N ALA A 49 -12.55 3.52 -2.64
CA ALA A 49 -12.72 3.40 -4.09
C ALA A 49 -12.26 4.65 -4.86
N ARG A 50 -12.43 5.85 -4.28
CA ARG A 50 -11.92 7.12 -4.84
C ARG A 50 -10.39 7.15 -4.95
N ALA A 51 -9.66 6.51 -4.03
CA ALA A 51 -8.20 6.40 -4.11
C ALA A 51 -7.78 5.51 -5.28
N VAL A 52 -8.49 4.40 -5.52
CA VAL A 52 -8.26 3.54 -6.69
C VAL A 52 -8.51 4.32 -7.99
N ALA A 53 -9.64 5.03 -8.06
CA ALA A 53 -9.98 5.86 -9.23
C ALA A 53 -8.94 6.96 -9.48
N ASP A 54 -8.39 7.56 -8.42
CA ASP A 54 -7.34 8.57 -8.52
C ASP A 54 -6.02 7.98 -9.05
N MET A 55 -5.60 6.82 -8.54
CA MET A 55 -4.42 6.10 -9.06
C MET A 55 -4.60 5.76 -10.55
N VAL A 56 -5.76 5.22 -10.95
CA VAL A 56 -6.06 4.89 -12.35
C VAL A 56 -6.02 6.13 -13.24
N ARG A 57 -6.65 7.23 -12.80
CA ARG A 57 -6.63 8.50 -13.55
C ARG A 57 -5.22 9.04 -13.70
N TRP A 58 -4.41 8.97 -12.64
CA TRP A 58 -3.01 9.40 -12.67
C TRP A 58 -2.16 8.54 -13.62
N THR A 59 -2.33 7.21 -13.61
CA THR A 59 -1.64 6.31 -14.55
C THR A 59 -1.92 6.70 -16.00
N ARG A 60 -3.21 6.96 -16.32
CA ARG A 60 -3.66 7.33 -17.67
C ARG A 60 -3.14 8.68 -18.17
N GLN A 61 -2.50 9.48 -17.32
CA GLN A 61 -1.83 10.72 -17.75
C GLN A 61 -0.48 10.46 -18.45
N CYS A 62 0.03 9.22 -18.46
CA CYS A 62 1.28 8.77 -19.09
C CYS A 62 2.52 9.55 -18.63
N GLY A 63 3.73 9.05 -18.88
CA GLY A 63 4.94 9.74 -18.43
C GLY A 63 6.09 8.78 -18.18
N PRO A 64 7.32 9.31 -18.03
CA PRO A 64 8.51 8.49 -17.97
C PRO A 64 8.55 7.61 -16.71
N PRO A 65 9.38 6.56 -16.71
CA PRO A 65 9.72 5.79 -15.52
C PRO A 65 10.20 6.69 -14.37
N ASP A 66 9.77 6.37 -13.15
CA ASP A 66 10.29 6.99 -11.94
C ASP A 66 11.36 6.06 -11.34
N PRO A 67 12.63 6.52 -11.23
CA PRO A 67 13.73 5.69 -10.74
C PRO A 67 13.53 5.09 -9.34
N GLN A 68 12.69 5.71 -8.50
CA GLN A 68 12.40 5.25 -7.15
C GLN A 68 11.24 4.26 -7.11
N TRP A 69 10.22 4.44 -7.96
CA TRP A 69 8.94 3.73 -7.81
C TRP A 69 8.67 2.70 -8.91
N TYR A 70 9.04 3.00 -10.16
CA TYR A 70 8.80 2.14 -11.31
C TYR A 70 9.90 2.39 -12.36
N PRO A 71 11.15 1.98 -12.07
CA PRO A 71 12.35 2.44 -12.79
C PRO A 71 12.44 1.97 -14.25
N THR A 72 11.69 0.93 -14.62
CA THR A 72 11.78 0.27 -15.93
C THR A 72 10.47 0.24 -16.70
N VAL A 73 9.42 0.91 -16.21
CA VAL A 73 8.07 0.83 -16.77
C VAL A 73 7.58 2.26 -17.05
N GLU A 74 7.00 2.50 -18.22
CA GLU A 74 6.36 3.79 -18.50
C GLU A 74 5.11 3.94 -17.63
N ARG A 75 4.82 5.15 -17.14
CA ARG A 75 3.68 5.38 -16.25
C ARG A 75 2.36 4.90 -16.85
N GLY A 76 2.18 5.02 -18.17
CA GLY A 76 0.97 4.58 -18.87
C GLY A 76 0.73 3.07 -18.80
N ASP A 77 1.79 2.28 -18.63
CA ASP A 77 1.75 0.81 -18.71
C ASP A 77 1.56 0.14 -17.34
N LEU A 78 1.57 0.90 -16.23
CA LEU A 78 1.47 0.33 -14.87
C LEU A 78 0.19 -0.48 -14.62
N ILE A 79 -0.91 -0.21 -15.34
CA ILE A 79 -2.12 -1.04 -15.27
C ILE A 79 -1.93 -2.32 -16.08
N ALA A 80 -1.40 -2.23 -17.31
CA ALA A 80 -1.20 -3.38 -18.19
C ALA A 80 -0.19 -4.38 -17.59
N GLU A 81 0.82 -3.88 -16.90
CA GLU A 81 1.85 -4.65 -16.19
C GLU A 81 1.39 -5.10 -14.78
N GLY A 82 0.16 -4.76 -14.36
CA GLY A 82 -0.44 -5.26 -13.12
C GLY A 82 0.01 -4.57 -11.82
N TYR A 83 0.82 -3.51 -11.89
CA TYR A 83 1.23 -2.72 -10.71
C TYR A 83 0.06 -1.92 -10.11
N VAL A 84 -0.84 -1.41 -10.95
CA VAL A 84 -2.05 -0.67 -10.53
C VAL A 84 -3.29 -1.44 -10.95
N GLY A 85 -4.05 -1.93 -9.97
CA GLY A 85 -5.33 -2.59 -10.21
C GLY A 85 -6.47 -1.57 -10.38
N GLU A 86 -7.27 -1.72 -11.44
CA GLU A 86 -8.51 -0.94 -11.63
C GLU A 86 -9.59 -1.30 -10.59
N LEU A 87 -9.44 -2.47 -9.96
CA LEU A 87 -10.21 -2.92 -8.80
C LEU A 87 -9.22 -3.34 -7.71
N SER A 88 -9.49 -2.96 -6.45
CA SER A 88 -8.61 -3.28 -5.33
C SER A 88 -9.30 -4.11 -4.26
N SER A 89 -8.70 -5.24 -3.90
CA SER A 89 -9.11 -6.02 -2.72
C SER A 89 -8.98 -5.22 -1.42
N ARG A 90 -8.09 -4.22 -1.38
CA ARG A 90 -7.92 -3.30 -0.23
C ARG A 90 -9.19 -2.50 0.08
N SER A 91 -10.06 -2.29 -0.90
CA SER A 91 -11.36 -1.65 -0.68
C SER A 91 -12.33 -2.49 0.17
N ARG A 92 -11.99 -3.75 0.48
CA ARG A 92 -12.73 -4.59 1.44
C ARG A 92 -12.25 -4.45 2.88
N GLY A 93 -11.11 -3.78 3.12
CA GLY A 93 -10.56 -3.53 4.46
C GLY A 93 -9.88 -4.73 5.13
N SER A 94 -9.60 -5.80 4.40
CA SER A 94 -8.95 -7.02 4.94
C SER A 94 -7.64 -7.37 4.22
N THR A 95 -7.01 -6.38 3.60
CA THR A 95 -5.71 -6.49 2.94
C THR A 95 -4.80 -5.42 3.54
N VAL A 96 -3.55 -5.77 3.78
CA VAL A 96 -2.53 -4.89 4.34
C VAL A 96 -1.22 -5.05 3.56
N ASP A 97 -0.57 -3.93 3.25
CA ASP A 97 0.78 -3.90 2.70
C ASP A 97 1.77 -3.65 3.82
N LEU A 98 2.75 -4.54 3.93
CA LEU A 98 3.70 -4.51 5.04
C LEU A 98 5.07 -5.03 4.64
N ALA A 99 6.08 -4.56 5.36
CA ALA A 99 7.43 -5.11 5.38
C ALA A 99 7.76 -5.63 6.78
N VAL A 100 8.84 -6.40 6.85
CA VAL A 100 9.44 -6.86 8.10
C VAL A 100 10.77 -6.12 8.26
N ALA A 101 11.06 -5.70 9.48
CA ALA A 101 12.33 -5.07 9.85
C ALA A 101 12.90 -5.73 11.11
N GLU A 102 14.19 -5.54 11.37
CA GLU A 102 14.76 -5.89 12.66
C GLU A 102 14.09 -5.07 13.76
N LEU A 103 13.83 -5.71 14.89
CA LEU A 103 13.35 -5.00 16.06
C LEU A 103 14.53 -4.21 16.64
N ASP A 104 14.41 -2.88 16.68
CA ASP A 104 15.44 -2.03 17.24
C ASP A 104 15.82 -2.52 18.65
N LYS A 105 17.08 -2.92 18.79
CA LYS A 105 17.65 -3.29 20.09
C LYS A 105 18.02 -1.99 20.82
N THR A 106 17.08 -1.45 21.58
CA THR A 106 17.43 -0.53 22.69
C THR A 106 18.29 -1.23 23.72
#